data_AF-A0A6A8ASU2-F1
#
_entry.id   AF-A0A6A8ASU2-F1
#
_cell.length_a   1.000
_cell.length_b   1.000
_cell.length_c   1.000
_cell.angle_alpha   90.00
_cell.angle_beta   90.00
_cell.angle_gamma   90.00
#
_symmetry.space_group_name_H-M   'P 1'
#
loop_
_entity.id
_entity.type
_entity.pdbx_description
1 polymer ?
#
loop_
_entity_poly.entity_id
_entity_poly.type
_entity_poly.pdbx_seq_one_letter_code
_entity_poly.pdbx_strand_id
1 'polypeptide(L)'
;MVESDLHGFLKRVGAAFLINQGCFLVDTEVPLSRFGQTMLHDLDEHHVIDVCGVGERFFRLREGREELGPGDYEVTQNIIRGVEVKVSRSDFRNGFICTACNFNYLLAPMRLVAPWEVPRGVGLVEYNRFKFDVEFTEEGDFRFKGLRVVKKASFRKTSRFQVDNATAFIARRRTEEGKEGLLEELRRTHVALISL
;
A
#
# COMPACT_ATOMS: atom_id res chain seq x y z
N MET A 1 -16.94 18.17 -1.38
CA MET A 1 -17.07 17.51 -0.07
C MET A 1 -15.72 17.61 0.61
N VAL A 2 -15.66 18.13 1.83
CA VAL A 2 -14.41 18.23 2.60
C VAL A 2 -14.17 16.88 3.27
N GLU A 3 -12.97 16.33 3.11
CA GLU A 3 -12.54 15.09 3.79
C GLU A 3 -12.58 15.30 5.31
N SER A 4 -13.09 14.32 6.07
CA SER A 4 -13.10 14.42 7.53
C SER A 4 -11.71 14.20 8.12
N ASP A 5 -11.36 14.90 9.20
CA ASP A 5 -10.07 14.75 9.89
C ASP A 5 -9.76 13.30 10.28
N LEU A 6 -10.79 12.53 10.67
CA LEU A 6 -10.64 11.13 11.01
C LEU A 6 -10.23 10.29 9.80
N HIS A 7 -10.75 10.61 8.61
CA HIS A 7 -10.41 9.90 7.38
C HIS A 7 -8.95 10.11 7.00
N GLY A 8 -8.49 11.37 6.98
CA GLY A 8 -7.09 11.70 6.73
C GLY A 8 -6.14 11.13 7.80
N PHE A 9 -6.57 11.10 9.07
CA PHE A 9 -5.81 10.43 10.12
C PHE A 9 -5.69 8.92 9.88
N LEU A 10 -6.79 8.23 9.55
CA LEU A 10 -6.77 6.80 9.30
C LEU A 10 -6.00 6.42 8.03
N LYS A 11 -5.93 7.30 7.02
CA LYS A 11 -5.00 7.12 5.89
C LYS A 11 -3.55 7.02 6.35
N ARG A 12 -3.12 7.91 7.26
CA ARG A 12 -1.76 7.85 7.84
C ARG A 12 -1.54 6.57 8.65
N VAL A 13 -2.52 6.14 9.43
CA VAL A 13 -2.47 4.84 10.14
C VAL A 13 -2.38 3.68 9.15
N GLY A 14 -3.14 3.72 8.04
CA GLY A 14 -3.09 2.73 6.97
C GLY A 14 -1.72 2.67 6.29
N ALA A 15 -1.09 3.82 6.07
CA ALA A 15 0.26 3.91 5.52
C ALA A 15 1.30 3.25 6.44
N ALA A 16 1.29 3.59 7.73
CA ALA A 16 2.17 2.97 8.71
C ALA A 16 1.89 1.46 8.89
N PHE A 17 0.62 1.04 8.80
CA PHE A 17 0.25 -0.38 8.75
C PHE A 17 0.87 -1.09 7.53
N LEU A 18 0.85 -0.49 6.33
CA LEU A 18 1.47 -1.08 5.15
C LEU A 18 3.00 -1.15 5.27
N ILE A 19 3.65 -0.17 5.88
CA ILE A 19 5.10 -0.20 6.16
C ILE A 19 5.45 -1.44 7.01
N ASN A 20 4.71 -1.70 8.10
CA ASN A 20 4.87 -2.91 8.90
C ASN A 20 4.57 -4.23 8.15
N GLN A 21 3.92 -4.14 6.99
CA GLN A 21 3.73 -5.29 6.09
C GLN A 21 4.87 -5.45 5.07
N GLY A 22 5.99 -4.73 5.27
CA GLY A 22 7.15 -4.72 4.39
C GLY A 22 6.91 -3.96 3.09
N CYS A 23 6.01 -2.97 3.08
CA CYS A 23 5.73 -2.20 1.87
C CYS A 23 6.49 -0.88 1.83
N PHE A 24 6.99 -0.53 0.65
CA PHE A 24 7.30 0.83 0.29
C PHE A 24 6.02 1.53 -0.16
N LEU A 25 5.71 2.68 0.44
CA LEU A 25 4.50 3.42 0.09
C LEU A 25 4.59 4.00 -1.32
N VAL A 26 3.53 3.76 -2.10
CA VAL A 26 3.31 4.43 -3.38
C VAL A 26 2.88 5.87 -3.10
N ASP A 27 1.69 6.02 -2.51
CA ASP A 27 1.11 7.30 -2.11
C ASP A 27 -0.19 7.09 -1.29
N THR A 28 -0.78 8.20 -0.85
CA THR A 28 -2.21 8.28 -0.49
C THR A 28 -3.04 8.75 -1.67
N GLU A 29 -4.31 8.34 -1.74
CA GLU A 29 -5.25 8.71 -2.82
C GLU A 29 -4.74 8.36 -4.22
N VAL A 30 -4.43 7.07 -4.45
CA VAL A 30 -3.84 6.64 -5.71
C VAL A 30 -4.91 6.30 -6.75
N PRO A 31 -5.01 7.03 -7.88
CA PRO A 31 -5.92 6.65 -8.95
C PRO A 31 -5.44 5.36 -9.62
N LEU A 32 -6.30 4.34 -9.69
CA LEU A 32 -5.99 3.04 -10.29
C LEU A 32 -5.72 3.12 -11.79
N SER A 33 -6.24 4.14 -12.47
CA SER A 33 -5.90 4.47 -13.86
C SER A 33 -4.40 4.71 -14.04
N ARG A 34 -3.70 5.22 -13.01
CA ARG A 34 -2.23 5.38 -13.03
C ARG A 34 -1.49 4.05 -13.11
N PHE A 35 -2.14 2.94 -12.74
CA PHE A 35 -1.57 1.60 -12.86
C PHE A 35 -2.03 0.87 -14.12
N GLY A 36 -2.77 1.52 -15.01
CA GLY A 36 -3.21 0.94 -16.27
C GLY A 36 -4.39 -0.02 -16.16
N GLN A 37 -5.14 -0.02 -15.05
CA GLN A 37 -6.39 -0.77 -14.97
C GLN A 37 -7.50 -0.07 -15.76
N THR A 38 -8.03 -0.77 -16.77
CA THR A 38 -9.15 -0.30 -17.61
C THR A 38 -10.49 -0.94 -17.24
N MET A 39 -10.47 -2.07 -16.52
CA MET A 39 -11.69 -2.75 -16.05
C MET A 39 -11.63 -3.00 -14.56
N LEU A 40 -12.61 -2.43 -13.86
CA LEU A 40 -12.89 -2.61 -12.45
C LEU A 40 -14.11 -3.55 -12.34
N HIS A 41 -14.16 -4.38 -11.31
CA HIS A 41 -15.30 -5.25 -11.06
C HIS A 41 -16.56 -4.38 -10.78
N ASP A 42 -17.78 -4.89 -10.96
CA ASP A 42 -19.02 -4.14 -10.69
C ASP A 42 -19.16 -3.60 -9.25
N LEU A 43 -18.33 -4.07 -8.30
CA LEU A 43 -18.26 -3.59 -6.91
C LEU A 43 -17.17 -2.53 -6.68
N ASP A 44 -16.30 -2.29 -7.66
CA ASP A 44 -15.21 -1.32 -7.64
C ASP A 44 -15.66 -0.03 -8.39
N GLU A 45 -16.71 0.62 -7.89
CA GLU A 45 -17.20 1.90 -8.44
C GLU A 45 -16.21 3.07 -8.20
N HIS A 46 -15.15 2.83 -7.42
CA HIS A 46 -14.14 3.81 -7.07
C HIS A 46 -12.86 3.62 -7.88
N HIS A 47 -12.31 4.73 -8.37
CA HIS A 47 -11.08 4.74 -9.16
C HIS A 47 -9.85 5.13 -8.35
N VAL A 48 -9.98 5.41 -7.05
CA VAL A 48 -8.90 5.90 -6.20
C VAL A 48 -8.83 5.05 -4.95
N ILE A 49 -7.66 4.48 -4.66
CA ILE A 49 -7.42 3.77 -3.41
C ILE A 49 -6.82 4.70 -2.36
N ASP A 50 -7.32 4.66 -1.13
CA ASP A 50 -6.91 5.61 -0.10
C ASP A 50 -5.42 5.53 0.25
N VAL A 51 -4.87 4.31 0.34
CA VAL A 51 -3.44 4.09 0.60
C VAL A 51 -2.94 2.88 -0.18
N CYS A 52 -1.80 3.02 -0.85
CA CYS A 52 -1.21 1.95 -1.64
C CYS A 52 0.28 1.79 -1.35
N GLY A 53 0.74 0.55 -1.30
CA GLY A 53 2.15 0.20 -1.12
C GLY A 53 2.55 -0.99 -1.99
N VAL A 54 3.83 -1.03 -2.36
CA VAL A 54 4.46 -2.18 -3.01
C VAL A 54 5.34 -2.89 -2.00
N GLY A 55 5.08 -4.17 -1.77
CA GLY A 55 5.92 -5.04 -0.97
C GLY A 55 6.35 -6.26 -1.76
N GLU A 56 6.97 -7.20 -1.06
CA GLU A 56 7.49 -8.43 -1.66
C GLU A 56 6.71 -9.66 -1.19
N ARG A 57 6.67 -10.68 -2.03
CA ARG A 57 6.16 -12.00 -1.67
C ARG A 57 6.99 -13.09 -2.33
N PHE A 58 7.30 -14.12 -1.54
CA PHE A 58 7.97 -15.33 -1.99
C PHE A 58 6.97 -16.29 -2.65
N PHE A 59 7.39 -16.83 -3.79
CA PHE A 59 6.69 -17.88 -4.51
C PHE A 59 7.68 -19.02 -4.77
N ARG A 60 7.20 -20.26 -4.58
CA ARG A 60 7.93 -21.44 -5.02
C ARG A 60 7.59 -21.74 -6.47
N LEU A 61 8.59 -21.68 -7.34
CA LEU A 61 8.50 -22.18 -8.71
C LEU A 61 8.91 -23.64 -8.71
N ARG A 62 8.00 -24.51 -9.13
CA ARG A 62 8.22 -25.97 -9.21
C ARG A 62 8.74 -26.44 -10.56
N GLU A 63 8.77 -25.61 -11.60
CA GLU A 63 9.31 -26.00 -12.91
C GLU A 63 10.05 -24.86 -13.59
N GLY A 64 11.16 -25.23 -14.24
CA GLY A 64 12.16 -24.34 -14.82
C GLY A 64 11.59 -23.44 -15.91
N ARG A 65 11.81 -22.13 -15.76
CA ARG A 65 12.02 -21.31 -16.95
C ARG A 65 13.23 -21.88 -17.68
N GLU A 66 13.22 -21.88 -19.01
CA GLU A 66 14.35 -22.35 -19.85
C GLU A 66 15.71 -21.78 -19.37
N GLU A 67 15.69 -20.57 -18.78
CA GLU A 67 16.84 -19.84 -18.26
C GLU A 67 17.43 -20.37 -16.94
N LEU A 68 16.67 -21.11 -16.12
CA LEU A 68 17.07 -21.47 -14.74
C LEU A 68 17.41 -22.95 -14.57
N GLY A 69 17.01 -23.83 -15.50
CA GLY A 69 17.19 -25.27 -15.39
C GLY A 69 16.22 -25.94 -14.39
N PRO A 70 16.31 -27.26 -14.19
CA PRO A 70 15.47 -27.99 -13.24
C PRO A 70 15.90 -27.72 -11.79
N GLY A 71 14.96 -27.29 -10.95
CA GLY A 71 15.19 -27.03 -9.53
C GLY A 71 13.97 -26.41 -8.84
N ASP A 72 13.95 -26.48 -7.50
CA ASP A 72 13.01 -25.72 -6.68
C ASP A 72 13.60 -24.32 -6.43
N TYR A 73 12.97 -23.30 -7.01
CA TYR A 73 13.41 -21.91 -6.84
C TYR A 73 12.43 -21.16 -5.97
N GLU A 74 12.95 -20.44 -4.98
CA GLU A 74 12.21 -19.39 -4.29
C GLU A 74 12.47 -18.07 -5.02
N VAL A 75 11.41 -17.56 -5.66
CA VAL A 75 11.46 -16.27 -6.32
C VAL A 75 10.64 -15.26 -5.55
N THR A 76 11.19 -14.06 -5.43
CA THR A 76 10.49 -12.92 -4.89
C THR A 76 9.80 -12.18 -6.03
N GLN A 77 8.53 -11.83 -5.83
CA GLN A 77 7.81 -10.95 -6.75
C GLN A 77 7.24 -9.76 -5.98
N ASN A 78 7.25 -8.61 -6.63
CA ASN A 78 6.57 -7.42 -6.14
C ASN A 78 5.06 -7.66 -6.12
N ILE A 79 4.41 -7.16 -5.08
CA ILE A 79 2.97 -7.25 -4.89
C ILE A 79 2.43 -5.90 -4.40
N ILE A 80 1.22 -5.57 -4.81
CA ILE A 80 0.52 -4.37 -4.38
C ILE A 80 -0.35 -4.70 -3.16
N ARG A 81 -0.24 -3.87 -2.13
CA ARG A 81 -1.15 -3.87 -0.99
C ARG A 81 -1.89 -2.55 -0.91
N GLY A 82 -3.20 -2.65 -0.73
CA GLY A 82 -4.10 -1.53 -0.72
C GLY A 82 -4.91 -1.46 0.57
N VAL A 83 -5.08 -0.25 1.11
CA VAL A 83 -5.97 0.02 2.23
C VAL A 83 -7.02 1.02 1.78
N GLU A 84 -8.28 0.68 1.98
CA GLU A 84 -9.40 1.61 1.94
C GLU A 84 -9.80 1.98 3.37
N VAL A 85 -10.05 3.26 3.64
CA VAL A 85 -10.52 3.77 4.92
C VAL A 85 -12.03 3.98 4.84
N LYS A 86 -12.76 3.54 5.87
CA LYS A 86 -14.19 3.89 6.02
C LYS A 86 -14.47 4.37 7.42
N VAL A 87 -14.97 5.61 7.54
CA VAL A 87 -15.22 6.27 8.83
C VAL A 87 -16.68 6.23 9.27
N SER A 88 -17.60 5.89 8.36
CA SER A 88 -19.03 5.78 8.67
C SER A 88 -19.69 4.60 7.94
N ARG A 89 -20.88 4.21 8.42
CA ARG A 89 -21.70 3.18 7.75
C ARG A 89 -22.17 3.63 6.38
N SER A 90 -22.43 4.92 6.20
CA SER A 90 -22.83 5.50 4.91
C SER A 90 -21.68 5.38 3.90
N ASP A 91 -20.49 5.79 4.32
CA ASP A 91 -19.26 5.69 3.52
C ASP A 91 -18.96 4.23 3.10
N PHE A 92 -19.09 3.28 4.02
CA PHE A 92 -18.94 1.85 3.69
C PHE A 92 -19.99 1.36 2.66
N ARG A 93 -21.24 1.81 2.78
CA ARG A 93 -22.32 1.43 1.85
C ARG A 93 -22.17 2.04 0.47
N ASN A 94 -21.45 3.16 0.36
CA ASN A 94 -21.12 3.79 -0.93
C ASN A 94 -20.03 3.04 -1.71
N GLY A 95 -19.63 1.85 -1.24
CA GLY A 95 -18.64 1.02 -1.92
C GLY A 95 -17.19 1.39 -1.60
N PHE A 96 -16.29 0.53 -2.05
CA PHE A 96 -14.83 0.69 -1.96
C PHE A 96 -14.12 -0.29 -2.87
N ILE A 97 -12.85 -0.04 -3.10
CA ILE A 97 -12.00 -0.86 -3.94
C ILE A 97 -11.61 -2.15 -3.22
N CYS A 98 -11.96 -3.29 -3.81
CA CYS A 98 -11.75 -4.60 -3.21
C CYS A 98 -10.95 -5.57 -4.10
N THR A 99 -10.68 -5.21 -5.36
CA THR A 99 -9.97 -6.10 -6.29
C THR A 99 -8.68 -5.54 -6.90
N ALA A 100 -8.40 -4.26 -6.69
CA ALA A 100 -7.28 -3.63 -7.37
C ALA A 100 -5.91 -4.12 -6.90
N CYS A 101 -5.74 -4.53 -5.65
CA CYS A 101 -4.44 -4.93 -5.12
C CYS A 101 -4.33 -6.45 -4.93
N ASN A 102 -3.10 -6.97 -4.80
CA ASN A 102 -2.88 -8.36 -4.44
C ASN A 102 -3.41 -8.68 -3.04
N PHE A 103 -3.33 -7.70 -2.14
CA PHE A 103 -4.01 -7.72 -0.86
C PHE A 103 -4.78 -6.43 -0.67
N ASN A 104 -6.07 -6.54 -0.37
CA ASN A 104 -6.94 -5.39 -0.11
C ASN A 104 -7.38 -5.45 1.35
N TYR A 105 -7.30 -4.32 2.03
CA TYR A 105 -7.69 -4.16 3.43
C TYR A 105 -8.71 -3.04 3.54
N LEU A 106 -9.70 -3.25 4.39
CA LEU A 106 -10.58 -2.21 4.89
C LEU A 106 -10.10 -1.80 6.28
N LEU A 107 -9.81 -0.53 6.49
CA LEU A 107 -9.48 0.07 7.79
C LEU A 107 -10.67 0.90 8.27
N ALA A 108 -11.22 0.54 9.42
CA ALA A 108 -12.42 1.19 9.94
C ALA A 108 -12.35 1.34 11.47
N PRO A 109 -13.07 2.31 12.06
CA PRO A 109 -13.32 2.33 13.49
C PRO A 109 -13.87 0.99 14.00
N MET A 110 -13.46 0.61 15.20
CA MET A 110 -13.84 -0.64 15.85
C MET A 110 -15.36 -0.80 15.86
N ARG A 111 -15.85 -1.99 15.46
CA ARG A 111 -17.28 -2.33 15.34
C ARG A 111 -18.06 -1.51 14.32
N LEU A 112 -17.42 -0.66 13.50
CA LEU A 112 -18.12 0.04 12.43
C LEU A 112 -18.64 -0.96 11.40
N VAL A 113 -17.82 -1.92 10.97
CA VAL A 113 -18.17 -2.93 9.95
C VAL A 113 -17.96 -4.32 10.55
N ALA A 114 -18.92 -5.22 10.41
CA ALA A 114 -18.75 -6.58 10.89
C ALA A 114 -17.92 -7.42 9.89
N PRO A 115 -17.08 -8.38 10.36
CA PRO A 115 -16.20 -9.16 9.48
C PRO A 115 -16.91 -9.92 8.34
N TRP A 116 -18.17 -10.32 8.55
CA TRP A 116 -18.99 -11.03 7.56
C TRP A 116 -19.59 -10.10 6.49
N GLU A 117 -19.68 -8.79 6.76
CA GLU A 117 -20.12 -7.79 5.78
C GLU A 117 -19.00 -7.43 4.79
N VAL A 118 -17.74 -7.68 5.18
CA VAL A 118 -16.59 -7.46 4.32
C VAL A 118 -16.52 -8.56 3.24
N PRO A 119 -16.27 -8.25 1.96
CA PRO A 119 -16.13 -9.24 0.91
C PRO A 119 -15.08 -10.33 1.20
N ARG A 120 -15.23 -11.50 0.57
CA ARG A 120 -14.28 -12.61 0.73
C ARG A 120 -12.89 -12.21 0.23
N GLY A 121 -11.87 -12.51 1.02
CA GLY A 121 -10.48 -12.21 0.69
C GLY A 121 -10.04 -10.77 0.95
N VAL A 122 -10.95 -9.85 1.30
CA VAL A 122 -10.59 -8.53 1.80
C VAL A 122 -10.34 -8.63 3.31
N GLY A 123 -9.23 -8.06 3.76
CA GLY A 123 -8.90 -7.97 5.18
C GLY A 123 -9.68 -6.86 5.88
N LEU A 124 -9.90 -6.98 7.19
CA LEU A 124 -10.52 -5.95 8.01
C LEU A 124 -9.58 -5.63 9.17
N VAL A 125 -9.22 -4.36 9.26
CA VAL A 125 -8.42 -3.77 10.33
C VAL A 125 -9.31 -2.81 11.11
N GLU A 126 -9.40 -3.03 12.41
CA GLU A 126 -10.17 -2.19 13.32
C GLU A 126 -9.27 -1.21 14.06
N TYR A 127 -9.68 0.05 14.07
CA TYR A 127 -9.08 1.14 14.83
C TYR A 127 -9.92 1.47 16.07
N ASN A 128 -9.32 1.40 17.26
CA ASN A 128 -9.94 1.78 18.52
C ASN A 128 -9.36 3.10 19.04
N ARG A 129 -10.10 4.20 18.82
CA ARG A 129 -9.70 5.55 19.26
C ARG A 129 -9.36 5.69 20.74
N PHE A 130 -9.97 4.89 21.61
CA PHE A 130 -9.78 4.99 23.06
C PHE A 130 -8.54 4.24 23.56
N LYS A 131 -7.98 3.38 22.72
CA LYS A 131 -6.78 2.59 23.03
C LYS A 131 -5.65 2.84 22.04
N PHE A 132 -5.83 3.78 21.11
CA PHE A 132 -4.87 4.00 20.06
C PHE A 132 -3.63 4.68 20.61
N ASP A 133 -2.49 4.10 20.30
CA ASP A 133 -1.17 4.62 20.59
C ASP A 133 -0.20 4.05 19.56
N VAL A 134 0.86 4.78 19.25
CA VAL A 134 1.86 4.36 18.28
C VAL A 134 3.25 4.78 18.73
N GLU A 135 4.15 3.81 18.75
CA GLU A 135 5.56 4.00 19.10
C GLU A 135 6.42 3.52 17.92
N PHE A 136 7.54 4.18 17.67
CA PHE A 136 8.54 3.70 16.71
C PHE A 136 9.50 2.74 17.42
N THR A 137 9.78 1.58 16.83
CA THR A 137 10.72 0.61 17.40
C THR A 137 12.14 0.90 16.95
N GLU A 138 13.13 0.38 17.69
CA GLU A 138 14.54 0.43 17.30
C GLU A 138 14.80 -0.26 15.94
N GLU A 139 13.96 -1.24 15.59
CA GLU A 139 13.99 -2.00 14.33
C GLU A 139 13.42 -1.22 13.13
N GLY A 140 12.86 -0.03 13.35
CA GLY A 140 12.29 0.80 12.27
C GLY A 140 10.81 0.55 11.98
N ASP A 141 10.11 -0.23 12.83
CA ASP A 141 8.70 -0.58 12.67
C ASP A 141 7.79 0.27 13.58
N PHE A 142 6.50 0.28 13.27
CA PHE A 142 5.48 0.92 14.11
C PHE A 142 4.86 -0.09 15.08
N ARG A 143 4.93 0.16 16.39
CA ARG A 143 4.18 -0.63 17.38
C ARG A 143 2.84 0.03 17.68
N PHE A 144 1.75 -0.58 17.22
CA PHE A 144 0.40 -0.07 17.45
C PHE A 144 -0.26 -0.67 18.69
N LYS A 145 -0.84 0.18 19.55
CA LYS A 145 -1.93 -0.20 20.47
C LYS A 145 -3.25 0.24 19.85
N GLY A 146 -4.32 -0.51 20.09
CA GLY A 146 -5.66 -0.18 19.59
C GLY A 146 -5.89 -0.38 18.09
N LEU A 147 -4.95 -0.99 17.35
CA LEU A 147 -5.14 -1.43 15.96
C LEU A 147 -5.18 -2.96 15.91
N ARG A 148 -6.17 -3.55 15.23
CA ARG A 148 -6.34 -5.01 15.21
C ARG A 148 -6.81 -5.53 13.87
N VAL A 149 -6.10 -6.50 13.31
CA VAL A 149 -6.57 -7.28 12.15
C VAL A 149 -7.61 -8.30 12.62
N VAL A 150 -8.89 -8.06 12.33
CA VAL A 150 -9.99 -8.97 12.71
C VAL A 150 -10.38 -9.94 11.59
N LYS A 151 -10.00 -9.62 10.35
CA LYS A 151 -10.13 -10.51 9.20
C LYS A 151 -8.85 -10.42 8.37
N LYS A 152 -8.23 -11.56 8.07
CA LYS A 152 -7.01 -11.60 7.25
C LYS A 152 -7.37 -11.43 5.78
N ALA A 153 -6.62 -10.58 5.07
CA ALA A 153 -6.70 -10.49 3.62
C ALA A 153 -6.16 -11.77 2.97
N SER A 154 -6.70 -12.14 1.82
CA SER A 154 -6.23 -13.25 1.00
C SER A 154 -5.58 -12.70 -0.27
N PHE A 155 -4.57 -13.43 -0.76
CA PHE A 155 -3.89 -13.05 -1.99
C PHE A 155 -4.84 -13.15 -3.18
N ARG A 156 -4.85 -12.11 -4.01
CA ARG A 156 -5.50 -12.07 -5.32
C ARG A 156 -4.45 -11.85 -6.39
N LYS A 157 -4.66 -12.50 -7.54
CA LYS A 157 -3.85 -12.25 -8.72
C LYS A 157 -4.25 -10.89 -9.30
N THR A 158 -3.25 -10.07 -9.57
CA THR A 158 -3.36 -8.82 -10.33
C THR A 158 -2.48 -8.93 -11.56
N SER A 159 -2.66 -8.03 -12.54
CA SER A 159 -1.83 -8.06 -13.73
C SER A 159 -0.39 -7.62 -13.40
N ARG A 160 0.59 -8.21 -14.08
CA ARG A 160 2.00 -7.82 -13.90
C ARG A 160 2.24 -6.37 -14.30
N PHE A 161 1.58 -5.89 -15.35
CA PHE A 161 1.61 -4.48 -15.75
C PHE A 161 1.23 -3.53 -14.61
N GLN A 162 0.24 -3.89 -13.81
CA GLN A 162 -0.18 -3.07 -12.69
C GLN A 162 0.91 -2.96 -11.62
N VAL A 163 1.53 -4.09 -11.29
CA VAL A 163 2.66 -4.14 -10.34
C VAL A 163 3.83 -3.33 -10.86
N ASP A 164 4.22 -3.54 -12.12
CA ASP A 164 5.35 -2.85 -12.74
C ASP A 164 5.13 -1.33 -12.78
N ASN A 165 3.91 -0.88 -13.10
CA ASN A 165 3.55 0.54 -13.07
C ASN A 165 3.64 1.14 -11.66
N ALA A 166 3.15 0.43 -10.64
CA ALA A 166 3.24 0.87 -9.25
C ALA A 166 4.70 0.95 -8.78
N THR A 167 5.52 -0.04 -9.11
CA THR A 167 6.96 -0.03 -8.82
C THR A 167 7.68 1.12 -9.54
N ALA A 168 7.40 1.33 -10.82
CA ALA A 168 7.99 2.41 -11.61
C ALA A 168 7.61 3.80 -11.04
N PHE A 169 6.38 3.96 -10.56
CA PHE A 169 5.95 5.20 -9.91
C PHE A 169 6.78 5.50 -8.65
N ILE A 170 6.95 4.52 -7.76
CA ILE A 170 7.80 4.67 -6.56
C ILE A 170 9.22 5.06 -6.96
N ALA A 171 9.79 4.37 -7.96
CA ALA A 171 11.15 4.62 -8.42
C ALA A 171 11.30 6.05 -8.98
N ARG A 172 10.34 6.53 -9.77
CA ARG A 172 10.34 7.90 -10.30
C ARG A 172 10.29 8.95 -9.19
N ARG A 173 9.38 8.81 -8.22
CA ARG A 173 9.25 9.73 -7.10
C ARG A 173 10.54 9.84 -6.29
N ARG A 174 11.14 8.70 -5.91
CA ARG A 174 12.44 8.68 -5.22
C ARG A 174 13.56 9.31 -6.03
N THR A 175 13.55 9.10 -7.34
CA THR A 175 14.55 9.71 -8.23
C THR A 175 14.38 11.23 -8.28
N GLU A 176 13.14 11.73 -8.30
CA GLU A 176 12.84 13.15 -8.28
C GLU A 176 13.26 13.81 -6.96
N GLU A 177 12.93 13.20 -5.83
CA GLU A 177 13.38 13.64 -4.49
C GLU A 177 14.93 13.65 -4.39
N GLY A 178 15.59 12.66 -4.97
CA GLY A 178 17.06 12.58 -4.98
C GLY A 178 17.77 13.56 -5.92
N LYS A 179 17.11 14.01 -6.99
CA LYS A 179 17.69 14.95 -7.98
C LYS A 179 18.01 16.31 -7.37
N GLU A 180 17.17 16.80 -6.46
CA GLU A 180 17.38 18.09 -5.79
C GLU A 180 18.63 18.03 -4.90
N GLY A 181 18.78 16.97 -4.10
CA GLY A 181 19.97 16.75 -3.28
C GLY A 181 21.25 16.60 -4.12
N LEU A 182 21.19 15.84 -5.21
CA LEU A 182 22.32 15.68 -6.13
C LEU A 182 22.71 17.01 -6.79
N LEU A 183 21.74 17.83 -7.21
CA LEU A 183 22.00 19.14 -7.79
C LEU A 183 22.71 20.07 -6.81
N GLU A 184 22.28 20.07 -5.54
CA GLU A 184 22.91 20.87 -4.49
C GLU A 184 24.35 20.40 -4.21
N GLU A 185 24.59 19.10 -4.15
CA GLU A 185 25.92 18.53 -3.97
C GLU A 185 26.87 18.87 -5.14
N LEU A 186 26.38 18.75 -6.38
CA LEU A 186 27.14 19.11 -7.57
C LEU A 186 27.50 20.60 -7.58
N ARG A 187 26.56 21.49 -7.20
CA ARG A 187 26.81 22.92 -7.09
C ARG A 187 27.86 23.23 -6.02
N ARG A 188 27.72 22.65 -4.83
CA ARG A 188 28.67 22.82 -3.72
C ARG A 188 30.09 22.39 -4.12
N THR A 189 30.21 21.24 -4.77
CA THR A 189 31.50 20.68 -5.19
C THR A 189 32.14 21.51 -6.29
N HIS A 190 31.34 22.05 -7.23
CA HIS A 190 31.84 22.93 -8.29
C HIS A 190 32.40 24.25 -7.75
N VAL A 191 31.74 24.88 -6.77
CA VAL A 191 32.24 26.11 -6.13
C VAL A 191 33.57 25.85 -5.41
N ALA A 192 33.70 24.71 -4.72
CA ALA A 192 34.94 24.33 -4.05
C ALA A 192 36.11 24.11 -5.03
N LEU A 193 35.84 23.58 -6.22
CA LEU A 193 36.85 23.36 -7.27
C LEU A 193 37.36 24.66 -7.91
N ILE A 194 36.52 25.70 -8.01
CA ILE A 194 36.91 27.00 -8.60
C ILE A 194 37.67 27.88 -7.59
N SER A 195 37.57 27.57 -6.30
CA SER A 195 38.20 28.34 -5.21
C SER A 195 39.63 27.86 -4.86
N LEU A 196 40.17 26.92 -5.63
CA LEU A 196 41.54 26.38 -5.57
C LEU A 196 42.39 26.96 -6.72
#